data_AF-A0A0F9H687-F1
#
_entry.id   AF-A0A0F9H687-F1
#
_cell.length_a   1.000
_cell.length_b   1.000
_cell.length_c   1.000
_cell.angle_alpha   90.00
_cell.angle_beta   90.00
_cell.angle_gamma   90.00
#
_symmetry.space_group_name_H-M   'P 1'
#
loop_
_entity.id
_entity.type
_entity.pdbx_description
1 polymer ?
#
loop_
_entity_poly.entity_id
_entity_poly.type
_entity_poly.pdbx_seq_one_letter_code
_entity_poly.pdbx_strand_id
1 'polypeptide(L)'
;MILFKEFKIEDWSEIEDAVEPFAPEVPLDALSRGISTTAVEDGEIMACGGIVLESETKGTIWCKVSKKCLRKSFRWARTMKEAFGLMMDTLGDVEISTYILKGFCKGDKLARLIGLKKTDETETLNGNTYYKYTAVI
;
A
#
# COMPACT_ATOMS: atom_id res chain seq x y z
N MET A 1 6.95 2.30 19.76
CA MET A 1 5.54 1.86 19.54
C MET A 1 5.11 2.36 18.18
N ILE A 2 4.33 1.60 17.39
CA ILE A 2 3.83 2.12 16.10
C ILE A 2 2.48 2.78 16.36
N LEU A 3 2.33 4.02 15.92
CA LEU A 3 1.11 4.81 16.02
C LEU A 3 0.59 5.10 14.62
N PHE A 4 -0.74 5.17 14.48
CA PHE A 4 -1.39 5.59 13.25
C PHE A 4 -2.01 6.98 13.44
N LYS A 5 -1.87 7.82 12.43
CA LYS A 5 -2.56 9.10 12.32
C LYS A 5 -3.21 9.23 10.94
N GLU A 6 -4.11 10.19 10.82
CA GLU A 6 -4.65 10.60 9.52
C GLU A 6 -3.51 10.97 8.57
N PHE A 7 -3.61 10.49 7.33
CA PHE A 7 -2.61 10.79 6.31
C PHE A 7 -2.63 12.27 5.95
N LYS A 8 -1.44 12.88 5.89
CA LYS A 8 -1.24 14.21 5.32
C LYS A 8 -0.23 14.13 4.18
N ILE A 9 -0.41 14.95 3.15
CA ILE A 9 0.46 14.90 1.97
C ILE A 9 1.91 15.23 2.30
N GLU A 10 2.13 16.05 3.33
CA GLU A 10 3.46 16.40 3.82
C GLU A 10 4.19 15.17 4.37
N ASP A 11 3.46 14.24 5.02
CA ASP A 11 4.03 13.01 5.57
C ASP A 11 4.64 12.12 4.47
N TRP A 12 4.06 12.13 3.27
CA TRP A 12 4.60 11.40 2.12
C TRP A 12 6.02 11.87 1.76
N SER A 13 6.26 13.18 1.86
CA SER A 13 7.52 13.79 1.48
C SER A 13 8.61 13.59 2.53
N GLU A 14 8.24 13.33 3.80
CA GLU A 14 9.18 13.03 4.88
C GLU A 14 9.88 11.66 4.74
N ILE A 15 9.30 10.73 3.96
CA ILE A 15 9.91 9.42 3.68
C ILE A 15 10.88 9.54 2.49
N GLU A 16 12.11 9.98 2.75
CA GLU A 16 13.14 10.16 1.73
C GLU A 16 13.77 8.83 1.26
N ASP A 17 13.83 7.82 2.15
CA ASP A 17 14.50 6.54 1.89
C ASP A 17 13.52 5.44 1.44
N ALA A 18 12.51 5.82 0.65
CA ALA A 18 11.34 4.99 0.38
C ALA A 18 11.62 3.68 -0.38
N VAL A 19 10.74 2.73 -0.11
CA VAL A 19 10.42 1.56 -0.93
C VAL A 19 8.92 1.59 -1.15
N GLU A 20 8.49 1.43 -2.40
CA GLU A 20 7.09 1.44 -2.80
C GLU A 20 6.71 0.00 -3.17
N PRO A 21 6.17 -0.78 -2.22
CA PRO A 21 5.84 -2.17 -2.49
C PRO A 21 4.65 -2.36 -3.43
N PHE A 22 3.86 -1.31 -3.63
CA PHE A 22 2.59 -1.28 -4.34
C PHE A 22 2.53 -0.05 -5.24
N ALA A 23 1.87 -0.19 -6.40
CA ALA A 23 1.52 0.83 -7.42
C ALA A 23 2.42 2.09 -7.42
N PRO A 24 3.29 2.27 -8.43
CA PRO A 24 4.32 3.31 -8.41
C PRO A 24 3.78 4.75 -8.47
N GLU A 25 2.55 4.96 -8.92
CA GLU A 25 1.96 6.30 -9.06
C GLU A 25 0.49 6.25 -8.62
N VAL A 26 0.22 6.67 -7.38
CA VAL A 26 -1.14 7.09 -7.03
C VAL A 26 -1.26 8.57 -7.29
N PRO A 27 -2.20 9.01 -8.14
CA PRO A 27 -2.49 10.42 -8.32
C PRO A 27 -2.85 11.02 -6.96
N LEU A 28 -2.12 12.04 -6.50
CA LEU A 28 -2.33 12.66 -5.18
C LEU A 28 -3.75 13.21 -5.02
N ASP A 29 -4.37 13.62 -6.12
CA ASP A 29 -5.76 14.04 -6.26
C ASP A 29 -6.76 12.88 -6.03
N ALA A 30 -6.38 11.65 -6.34
CA ALA A 30 -7.19 10.46 -6.12
C ALA A 30 -7.25 10.03 -4.64
N LEU A 31 -6.34 10.54 -3.79
CA LEU A 31 -6.35 10.30 -2.34
C LEU A 31 -7.59 10.88 -1.64
N SER A 32 -8.33 11.76 -2.30
CA SER A 32 -9.55 12.39 -1.76
C SER A 32 -10.75 11.44 -1.65
N ARG A 33 -10.75 10.30 -2.37
CA ARG A 33 -11.86 9.34 -2.41
C ARG A 33 -11.44 7.98 -1.85
N GLY A 34 -10.95 7.92 -0.62
CA GLY A 34 -10.45 6.66 -0.05
C GLY A 34 -10.13 6.73 1.43
N ILE A 35 -9.42 5.72 1.91
CA ILE A 35 -8.92 5.66 3.30
C ILE A 35 -7.41 5.63 3.24
N SER A 36 -6.77 6.56 3.96
CA SER A 36 -5.31 6.69 3.98
C SER A 36 -4.83 6.96 5.40
N THR A 37 -3.68 6.40 5.77
CA THR A 37 -3.07 6.59 7.09
C THR A 37 -1.56 6.75 6.99
N THR A 38 -1.01 7.42 7.99
CA THR A 38 0.42 7.52 8.23
C THR A 38 0.79 6.74 9.49
N ALA A 39 1.79 5.86 9.38
CA ALA A 39 2.36 5.13 10.49
C ALA A 39 3.65 5.80 10.99
N VAL A 40 3.71 6.02 12.31
CA VAL A 40 4.79 6.72 13.00
C VAL A 40 5.44 5.78 14.01
N GLU A 41 6.77 5.72 14.05
CA GLU A 41 7.52 5.05 15.11
C GLU A 41 8.55 6.02 15.70
N ASP A 42 8.56 6.13 17.03
CA ASP A 42 9.55 6.93 17.78
C ASP A 42 9.64 8.39 17.32
N GLY A 43 8.50 8.95 16.88
CA GLY A 43 8.37 10.33 16.40
C GLY A 43 8.66 10.52 14.91
N GLU A 44 9.12 9.49 14.21
CA GLU A 44 9.44 9.55 12.78
C GLU A 44 8.32 8.95 11.92
N ILE A 45 8.07 9.56 10.74
CA ILE A 45 7.18 8.99 9.73
C ILE A 45 7.87 7.80 9.06
N MET A 46 7.25 6.63 9.15
CA MET A 46 7.86 5.38 8.71
C MET A 46 7.16 4.77 7.50
N ALA A 47 5.86 4.98 7.36
CA ALA A 47 5.10 4.50 6.22
C ALA A 47 3.84 5.35 6.01
N CYS A 48 3.46 5.51 4.75
CA CYS A 48 2.16 6.02 4.33
C CYS A 48 1.50 4.94 3.47
N GLY A 49 0.17 4.81 3.57
CA GLY A 49 -0.54 3.83 2.75
C GLY A 49 -2.03 4.00 2.86
N GLY A 50 -2.73 3.43 1.88
CA GLY A 50 -4.17 3.54 1.81
C GLY A 50 -4.76 2.79 0.64
N ILE A 51 -6.07 2.96 0.52
CA ILE A 51 -6.87 2.48 -0.59
C ILE A 51 -7.53 3.71 -1.21
N VAL A 52 -7.26 3.95 -2.49
CA VAL A 52 -7.97 4.93 -3.31
C VAL A 52 -9.14 4.24 -3.98
N LEU A 53 -10.33 4.84 -3.98
CA LEU A 53 -11.47 4.36 -4.75
C LEU A 53 -11.48 5.01 -6.13
N GLU A 54 -11.39 4.17 -7.16
CA GLU A 54 -11.53 4.58 -8.56
C GLU A 54 -13.01 4.67 -8.96
N SER A 55 -13.86 3.86 -8.30
CA SER A 55 -15.30 3.83 -8.47
C SER A 55 -15.98 3.31 -7.20
N GLU A 56 -17.31 3.19 -7.21
CA GLU A 56 -18.06 2.60 -6.07
C GLU A 56 -17.71 1.12 -5.83
N THR A 57 -17.15 0.43 -6.82
CA THR A 57 -16.88 -1.02 -6.76
C THR A 57 -15.42 -1.37 -6.99
N LYS A 58 -14.52 -0.38 -7.15
CA LYS A 58 -13.09 -0.62 -7.41
C LYS A 58 -12.21 0.31 -6.61
N GLY A 59 -11.17 -0.25 -6.01
CA GLY A 59 -10.13 0.49 -5.33
C GLY A 59 -8.72 -0.06 -5.57
N THR A 60 -7.74 0.80 -5.36
CA THR A 60 -6.33 0.50 -5.56
C THR A 60 -5.54 0.77 -4.28
N ILE A 61 -4.83 -0.26 -3.82
CA ILE A 61 -3.91 -0.16 -2.68
C ILE A 61 -2.63 0.52 -3.13
N TRP A 62 -2.15 1.42 -2.28
CA TRP A 62 -0.86 2.05 -2.38
C TRP A 62 -0.14 2.08 -1.06
N CYS A 63 1.19 2.10 -1.12
CA CYS A 63 1.99 2.18 0.08
C CYS A 63 3.39 2.69 -0.26
N LYS A 64 3.89 3.58 0.60
CA LYS A 64 5.26 4.08 0.63
C LYS A 64 5.84 3.79 2.01
N VAL A 65 6.96 3.10 2.07
CA VAL A 65 7.56 2.62 3.33
C VAL A 65 9.02 3.00 3.40
N SER A 66 9.49 3.53 4.52
CA SER A 66 10.90 3.76 4.79
C SER A 66 11.71 2.46 4.77
N LYS A 67 12.93 2.47 4.22
CA LYS A 67 13.85 1.32 4.33
C LYS A 67 14.16 0.96 5.78
N LYS A 68 14.05 1.90 6.73
CA LYS A 68 14.20 1.64 8.18
C LYS A 68 13.25 0.53 8.67
N CYS A 69 12.07 0.39 8.07
CA CYS A 69 11.11 -0.67 8.41
C CYS A 69 11.67 -2.09 8.20
N LEU A 70 12.66 -2.25 7.31
CA LEU A 70 13.32 -3.54 7.07
C LEU A 70 14.07 -4.06 8.29
N ARG A 71 14.52 -3.18 9.20
CA ARG A 71 15.21 -3.57 10.45
C ARG A 71 14.30 -4.38 11.38
N LYS A 72 12.98 -4.19 11.28
CA LYS A 72 11.94 -4.89 12.06
C LYS A 72 10.85 -5.41 11.12
N SER A 73 11.27 -6.05 10.03
CA SER A 73 10.43 -6.43 8.89
C SER A 73 9.17 -7.22 9.27
N PHE A 74 9.27 -8.20 10.18
CA PHE A 74 8.11 -8.98 10.63
C PHE A 74 7.05 -8.14 11.33
N ARG A 75 7.48 -7.22 12.20
CA ARG A 75 6.55 -6.35 12.94
C ARG A 75 5.85 -5.38 11.98
N TRP A 76 6.59 -4.81 11.03
CA TRP A 76 6.03 -3.94 10.00
C TRP A 76 5.11 -4.68 9.03
N ALA A 77 5.46 -5.90 8.62
CA ALA A 77 4.59 -6.74 7.79
C ALA A 77 3.27 -7.07 8.50
N ARG A 78 3.32 -7.43 9.79
CA ARG A 78 2.12 -7.63 10.62
C ARG A 78 1.27 -6.36 10.73
N THR A 79 1.92 -5.23 11.00
CA THR A 79 1.27 -3.93 11.12
C THR A 79 0.55 -3.55 9.83
N MET A 80 1.21 -3.71 8.67
CA MET A 80 0.59 -3.45 7.37
C MET A 80 -0.57 -4.41 7.08
N LYS A 81 -0.43 -5.69 7.43
CA LYS A 81 -1.52 -6.67 7.30
C LYS A 81 -2.76 -6.25 8.09
N GLU A 82 -2.58 -5.90 9.36
CA GLU A 82 -3.67 -5.48 10.23
C GLU A 82 -4.30 -4.17 9.74
N ALA A 83 -3.49 -3.19 9.33
CA ALA A 83 -3.98 -1.91 8.82
C ALA A 83 -4.78 -2.06 7.51
N PHE A 84 -4.23 -2.75 6.50
CA PHE A 84 -4.94 -2.96 5.24
C PHE A 84 -6.16 -3.87 5.42
N GLY A 85 -6.10 -4.86 6.30
CA GLY A 85 -7.27 -5.68 6.66
C GLY A 85 -8.43 -4.82 7.16
N LEU A 86 -8.17 -3.92 8.11
CA LEU A 86 -9.19 -3.00 8.64
C LEU A 86 -9.73 -2.04 7.57
N MET A 87 -8.87 -1.52 6.68
CA MET A 87 -9.31 -0.64 5.59
C MET A 87 -10.24 -1.39 4.62
N MET A 88 -9.87 -2.60 4.24
CA MET A 88 -10.67 -3.46 3.37
C MET A 88 -12.02 -3.80 3.99
N ASP A 89 -12.04 -4.21 5.27
CA ASP A 89 -13.26 -4.49 6.01
C ASP A 89 -14.19 -3.26 6.11
N THR A 90 -13.60 -2.05 6.13
CA THR A 90 -14.36 -0.78 6.20
C THR A 90 -15.01 -0.41 4.87
N LEU A 91 -14.39 -0.77 3.75
CA LEU A 91 -14.86 -0.38 2.41
C LEU A 91 -15.99 -1.27 1.88
N GLY A 92 -16.16 -2.48 2.42
CA GLY A 92 -17.21 -3.43 2.01
C GLY A 92 -16.93 -4.04 0.64
N ASP A 93 -17.99 -4.22 -0.17
CA ASP A 93 -17.98 -4.93 -1.47
C ASP A 93 -17.26 -4.13 -2.57
N VAL A 94 -15.96 -3.90 -2.39
CA VAL A 94 -15.08 -3.22 -3.35
C VAL A 94 -14.02 -4.19 -3.82
N GLU A 95 -13.85 -4.33 -5.14
CA GLU A 95 -12.72 -5.04 -5.69
C GLU A 95 -11.45 -4.23 -5.46
N ILE A 96 -10.52 -4.78 -4.67
CA ILE A 96 -9.27 -4.11 -4.32
C ILE A 96 -8.14 -4.69 -5.16
N SER A 97 -7.36 -3.81 -5.80
CA SER A 97 -6.23 -4.20 -6.62
C SER A 97 -4.94 -3.47 -6.27
N THR A 98 -3.81 -3.98 -6.74
CA THR A 98 -2.53 -3.26 -6.77
C THR A 98 -1.61 -3.83 -7.83
N TYR A 99 -0.53 -3.10 -8.12
CA TYR A 99 0.49 -3.47 -9.08
C TYR A 99 1.84 -3.59 -8.38
N ILE A 100 2.59 -4.65 -8.70
CA ILE A 100 3.90 -4.93 -8.08
C ILE A 100 4.93 -5.19 -9.15
N LEU A 101 6.07 -4.51 -9.06
CA LEU A 101 7.19 -4.65 -9.99
C LEU A 101 7.62 -6.12 -10.10
N LYS A 102 7.82 -6.59 -11.34
CA LYS A 102 8.33 -7.92 -11.64
C LYS A 102 9.68 -8.14 -10.95
N GLY A 103 9.77 -9.23 -10.18
CA GLY A 103 10.97 -9.59 -9.41
C GLY A 103 11.06 -8.94 -8.02
N PHE A 104 10.12 -8.05 -7.65
CA PHE A 104 10.10 -7.46 -6.31
C PHE A 104 9.43 -8.40 -5.29
N CYS A 105 10.20 -9.39 -4.82
CA CYS A 105 9.72 -10.47 -3.95
C CYS A 105 9.10 -9.98 -2.62
N LYS A 106 9.51 -8.83 -2.09
CA LYS A 106 8.95 -8.29 -0.84
C LYS A 106 7.53 -7.77 -1.04
N GLY A 107 7.24 -7.15 -2.19
CA GLY A 107 5.90 -6.71 -2.57
C GLY A 107 4.97 -7.91 -2.76
N ASP A 108 5.38 -8.92 -3.53
CA ASP A 108 4.59 -10.15 -3.72
C ASP A 108 4.22 -10.82 -2.39
N LYS A 109 5.18 -10.96 -1.48
CA LYS A 109 4.93 -11.52 -0.15
C LYS A 109 3.95 -10.67 0.67
N LEU A 110 4.09 -9.34 0.61
CA LEU A 110 3.19 -8.44 1.34
C LEU A 110 1.77 -8.48 0.76
N ALA A 111 1.61 -8.46 -0.56
CA ALA A 111 0.31 -8.57 -1.22
C ALA A 111 -0.42 -9.86 -0.83
N ARG A 112 0.28 -11.00 -0.85
CA ARG A 112 -0.28 -12.28 -0.39
C ARG A 112 -0.62 -12.26 1.09
N LEU A 113 0.21 -11.61 1.92
CA LEU A 113 -0.01 -11.52 3.36
C LEU A 113 -1.29 -10.74 3.69
N ILE A 114 -1.59 -9.72 2.89
CA ILE A 114 -2.83 -8.92 3.00
C ILE A 114 -4.00 -9.55 2.22
N GLY A 115 -3.86 -10.77 1.69
CA GLY A 115 -4.97 -11.52 1.09
C GLY A 115 -5.17 -11.31 -0.42
N LEU A 116 -4.34 -10.51 -1.08
CA LEU A 116 -4.41 -10.33 -2.52
C LEU A 116 -3.84 -11.56 -3.26
N LYS A 117 -4.44 -11.87 -4.41
CA LYS A 117 -4.02 -12.94 -5.30
C LYS A 117 -3.46 -12.34 -6.59
N LYS A 118 -2.33 -12.88 -7.04
CA LYS A 118 -1.75 -12.52 -8.33
C LYS A 118 -2.70 -12.90 -9.47
N THR A 119 -2.92 -12.01 -10.42
CA THR A 119 -3.68 -12.30 -11.64
C THR A 119 -2.74 -12.55 -12.83
N ASP A 120 -3.31 -12.90 -13.98
CA ASP A 120 -2.56 -13.01 -15.24
C ASP A 120 -2.36 -11.65 -15.94
N GLU A 121 -2.90 -10.56 -15.37
CA GLU A 121 -2.77 -9.21 -15.92
C GLU A 121 -1.41 -8.59 -15.58
N THR A 122 -0.86 -7.86 -16.54
CA THR A 122 0.39 -7.11 -16.40
C THR A 122 0.28 -5.73 -17.00
N GLU A 123 0.98 -4.77 -16.41
CA GLU A 123 1.11 -3.41 -16.92
C GLU A 123 2.58 -3.07 -17.15
N THR A 124 2.88 -2.22 -18.14
CA THR A 124 4.25 -1.74 -18.39
C THR A 124 4.29 -0.23 -18.26
N LEU A 125 5.08 0.26 -17.30
CA LEU A 125 5.26 1.68 -17.02
C LEU A 125 6.76 1.98 -16.94
N ASN A 126 7.22 2.99 -17.67
CA ASN A 126 8.63 3.41 -17.70
C ASN A 126 9.63 2.26 -17.97
N GLY A 127 9.26 1.33 -18.85
CA GLY A 127 10.07 0.15 -19.19
C GLY A 127 10.06 -0.98 -18.14
N ASN A 128 9.31 -0.81 -17.04
CA ASN A 128 9.16 -1.79 -15.98
C ASN A 128 7.84 -2.55 -16.12
N THR A 129 7.88 -3.88 -15.97
CA THR A 129 6.67 -4.72 -15.95
C THR A 129 6.15 -4.87 -14.52
N TYR A 130 4.87 -4.67 -14.33
CA TYR A 130 4.16 -4.85 -13.08
C TYR A 130 3.13 -5.97 -13.21
N TYR A 131 2.99 -6.79 -12.18
CA TYR A 131 1.92 -7.79 -12.07
C TYR A 131 0.78 -7.24 -11.23
N LYS A 132 -0.44 -7.44 -11.70
CA LYS A 132 -1.64 -7.08 -10.94
C LYS A 132 -1.94 -8.15 -9.88
N TYR A 133 -2.41 -7.68 -8.74
CA TYR A 133 -2.93 -8.50 -7.64
C TYR A 133 -4.30 -7.98 -7.26
N THR A 134 -5.24 -8.87 -6.93
CA THR A 134 -6.60 -8.49 -6.58
C THR A 134 -7.12 -9.27 -5.38
N ALA A 135 -8.06 -8.67 -4.65
CA ALA A 135 -8.94 -9.32 -3.71
C ALA A 135 -10.36 -8.84 -4.00
N VAL A 136 -11.30 -9.78 -4.06
CA VAL A 136 -12.72 -9.48 -4.03
C VAL A 136 -13.13 -9.65 -2.57
N ILE A 137 -13.60 -8.56 -1.97
CA ILE A 137 -14.15 -8.53 -0.62
C ILE A 137 -15.65 -8.77 -0.75
#